data_AF-A0A7V1XIF6-F1
#
_entry.id   AF-A0A7V1XIF6-F1
#
_cell.length_a   1.000
_cell.length_b   1.000
_cell.length_c   1.000
_cell.angle_alpha   90.00
_cell.angle_beta   90.00
_cell.angle_gamma   90.00
#
_symmetry.space_group_name_H-M   'P 1'
#
loop_
_entity.id
_entity.type
_entity.pdbx_description
1 polymer ?
#
loop_
_entity_poly.entity_id
_entity_poly.type
_entity_poly.pdbx_seq_one_letter_code
_entity_poly.pdbx_strand_id
1 'polypeptide(L)'
;MLSASFMASGEAGTFPPPLLPKHPTVEHYRALSERLNMSRYFLNSFVIAGTVTLVSTLLNSMAGFAFAKYHFKGRDKLFNLLLSGMIVPAQVTMLPLFLMLKTMGFVNTYVGAIIPGMASIFGIFLIRQFVMAIPDSLIEAARIDGGSEFKIYRTIILPLCRPILFTLALFTFMGTWNDFMWPLIIMTDQSNYTLQVGLASLMGEHVLDLELMMAGSVVTIIPVVVLFLLFQRHYVRGIMVGGVKE
;
A
#
# COMPACT_ATOMS: atom_id res chain seq x y z
N MET A 1 6.97 21.67 6.32
CA MET A 1 5.66 20.99 6.32
C MET A 1 4.98 21.14 7.68
N LEU A 2 5.38 20.38 8.71
CA LEU A 2 4.71 20.45 10.03
C LEU A 2 4.72 21.85 10.66
N SER A 3 5.83 22.58 10.62
CA SER A 3 5.85 23.96 11.13
C SER A 3 4.93 24.88 10.32
N ALA A 4 5.06 24.82 8.99
CA ALA A 4 4.27 25.63 8.05
C ALA A 4 2.76 25.34 8.08
N SER A 5 2.32 24.14 8.48
CA SER A 5 0.89 23.84 8.61
C SER A 5 0.20 24.52 9.80
N PHE A 6 0.98 25.05 10.75
CA PHE A 6 0.49 25.86 11.87
C PHE A 6 0.78 27.36 11.71
N MET A 7 1.39 27.76 10.60
CA MET A 7 1.58 29.17 10.25
C MET A 7 0.27 29.76 9.73
N ALA A 8 0.08 31.07 9.88
CA ALA A 8 -1.05 31.75 9.27
C ALA A 8 -0.86 31.89 7.75
N SER A 9 -1.95 32.05 6.98
CA SER A 9 -1.88 32.23 5.52
C SER A 9 -0.84 33.30 5.10
N GLY A 10 0.11 32.90 4.25
CA GLY A 10 1.17 33.77 3.71
C GLY A 10 2.40 33.94 4.59
N GLU A 11 2.40 33.46 5.85
CA GLU A 11 3.55 33.54 6.75
C GLU A 11 4.72 32.68 6.24
N ALA A 12 4.46 31.50 5.66
CA ALA A 12 5.49 30.62 5.10
C ALA A 12 6.12 31.19 3.80
N GLY A 13 5.44 32.14 3.14
CA GLY A 13 5.92 32.82 1.93
C GLY A 13 6.87 34.00 2.20
N THR A 14 7.08 34.38 3.46
CA THR A 14 7.97 35.51 3.80
C THR A 14 9.45 35.15 3.62
N PHE A 15 10.32 36.13 3.32
CA PHE A 15 11.76 35.92 3.17
C PHE A 15 12.56 36.69 4.24
N PRO A 16 13.41 36.04 5.05
CA PRO A 16 13.62 34.59 5.11
C PRO A 16 12.39 33.85 5.70
N PRO A 17 12.07 32.63 5.22
CA PRO A 17 10.92 31.89 5.72
C PRO A 17 11.12 31.54 7.20
N PRO A 18 10.13 31.83 8.08
CA PRO A 18 10.25 31.54 9.50
C PRO A 18 10.36 30.04 9.73
N LEU A 19 11.20 29.63 10.68
CA LEU A 19 11.32 28.22 11.04
C LEU A 19 10.16 27.73 11.90
N LEU A 20 9.56 28.62 12.71
CA LEU A 20 8.46 28.35 13.62
C LEU A 20 7.35 29.40 13.42
N PRO A 21 6.07 29.02 13.57
CA PRO A 21 4.97 29.96 13.49
C PRO A 21 5.06 31.00 14.63
N LYS A 22 4.87 32.27 14.29
CA LYS A 22 4.80 33.36 15.29
C LYS A 22 3.56 33.23 16.18
N HIS A 23 2.44 32.86 15.56
CA HIS A 23 1.17 32.61 16.21
C HIS A 23 0.60 31.30 15.67
N PRO A 24 0.86 30.15 16.33
CA PRO A 24 0.36 28.86 15.88
C PRO A 24 -1.17 28.87 15.74
N THR A 25 -1.67 28.49 14.56
CA THR A 25 -3.11 28.35 14.30
C THR A 25 -3.45 26.95 13.77
N VAL A 26 -4.72 26.56 13.87
CA VAL A 26 -5.25 25.33 13.25
C VAL A 26 -6.23 25.63 12.12
N GLU A 27 -6.18 26.86 11.59
CA GLU A 27 -7.16 27.35 10.62
C GLU A 27 -7.18 26.49 9.35
N HIS A 28 -6.01 26.08 8.88
CA HIS A 28 -5.88 25.22 7.71
C HIS A 28 -6.49 23.85 7.91
N TYR A 29 -6.38 23.25 9.10
CA TYR A 29 -7.01 21.96 9.39
C TYR A 29 -8.55 22.05 9.43
N ARG A 30 -9.09 23.16 9.97
CA ARG A 30 -10.53 23.44 9.91
C ARG A 30 -10.99 23.67 8.48
N ALA A 31 -10.27 24.51 7.74
CA ALA A 31 -10.55 24.78 6.34
C ALA A 31 -10.53 23.49 5.49
N LEU A 32 -9.60 22.57 5.73
CA LEU A 32 -9.60 21.26 5.06
C LEU A 32 -10.88 20.47 5.37
N SER A 33 -11.33 20.47 6.62
CA SER A 33 -12.53 19.73 7.05
C SER A 33 -13.85 20.39 6.61
N GLU A 34 -13.86 21.71 6.41
CA GLU A 34 -15.02 22.47 5.91
C GLU A 34 -15.10 22.41 4.39
N ARG A 35 -13.97 22.52 3.68
CA ARG A 35 -13.91 22.51 2.21
C ARG A 35 -13.97 21.11 1.63
N LEU A 36 -13.51 20.09 2.36
CA LEU A 36 -13.51 18.70 1.92
C LEU A 36 -14.21 17.80 2.92
N ASN A 37 -14.80 16.72 2.40
CA ASN A 37 -15.26 15.60 3.21
C ASN A 37 -14.07 14.74 3.69
N MET A 38 -13.15 15.33 4.46
CA MET A 38 -11.90 14.70 4.92
C MET A 38 -12.13 13.37 5.63
N SER A 39 -13.18 13.28 6.45
CA SER A 39 -13.56 12.05 7.15
C SER A 39 -13.92 10.93 6.16
N ARG A 40 -14.70 11.25 5.12
CA ARG A 40 -15.07 10.30 4.07
C ARG A 40 -13.85 9.87 3.26
N TYR A 41 -12.98 10.80 2.87
CA TYR A 41 -11.81 10.49 2.05
C TYR A 41 -10.79 9.65 2.80
N PHE A 42 -10.59 9.97 4.08
CA PHE A 42 -9.76 9.16 4.97
C PHE A 42 -10.32 7.74 5.11
N LEU A 43 -11.64 7.60 5.32
CA LEU A 43 -12.29 6.30 5.41
C LEU A 43 -12.18 5.52 4.09
N ASN A 44 -12.39 6.17 2.95
CA ASN A 44 -12.23 5.58 1.62
C ASN A 44 -10.79 5.04 1.45
N SER A 45 -9.78 5.87 1.71
CA SER A 45 -8.36 5.45 1.63
C SER A 45 -8.05 4.30 2.57
N PHE A 46 -8.54 4.34 3.81
CA PHE A 46 -8.30 3.30 4.79
C PHE A 46 -8.96 1.97 4.41
N VAL A 47 -10.22 2.00 3.95
CA VAL A 47 -10.94 0.80 3.49
C VAL A 47 -10.27 0.21 2.26
N ILE A 48 -9.90 1.03 1.27
CA ILE A 48 -9.24 0.56 0.05
C ILE A 48 -7.86 -0.02 0.38
N ALA A 49 -7.00 0.74 1.06
CA ALA A 49 -5.65 0.31 1.40
C ALA A 49 -5.65 -0.92 2.32
N GLY A 50 -6.52 -0.96 3.33
CA GLY A 50 -6.68 -2.11 4.22
C GLY A 50 -7.17 -3.36 3.49
N THR A 51 -8.16 -3.23 2.61
CA THR A 51 -8.69 -4.36 1.84
C THR A 51 -7.68 -4.89 0.85
N VAL A 52 -7.01 -4.01 0.08
CA VAL A 52 -5.93 -4.41 -0.83
C VAL A 52 -4.83 -5.11 -0.06
N THR A 53 -4.40 -4.57 1.09
CA THR A 53 -3.35 -5.18 1.93
C THR A 53 -3.72 -6.58 2.39
N LEU A 54 -4.92 -6.77 2.93
CA LEU A 54 -5.39 -8.05 3.43
C LEU A 54 -5.45 -9.08 2.30
N VAL A 55 -6.11 -8.74 1.20
CA VAL A 55 -6.31 -9.65 0.08
C VAL A 55 -4.99 -9.96 -0.61
N SER A 56 -4.15 -8.94 -0.86
CA SER A 56 -2.86 -9.10 -1.52
C SER A 56 -1.90 -9.93 -0.70
N THR A 57 -1.85 -9.73 0.62
CA THR A 57 -1.01 -10.57 1.49
C THR A 57 -1.45 -12.02 1.44
N LEU A 58 -2.75 -12.31 1.44
CA LEU A 58 -3.27 -13.68 1.34
C LEU A 58 -3.00 -14.32 -0.04
N LEU A 59 -3.29 -13.62 -1.13
CA LEU A 59 -3.11 -14.17 -2.47
C LEU A 59 -1.63 -14.34 -2.84
N ASN A 60 -0.80 -13.33 -2.56
CA ASN A 60 0.63 -13.38 -2.85
C ASN A 60 1.33 -14.43 -1.98
N SER A 61 0.86 -14.66 -0.75
CA SER A 61 1.45 -15.68 0.12
C SER A 61 1.19 -17.10 -0.36
N MET A 62 -0.04 -17.39 -0.79
CA MET A 62 -0.38 -18.68 -1.40
C MET A 62 0.35 -18.89 -2.72
N ALA A 63 0.39 -17.87 -3.59
CA ALA A 63 1.09 -17.96 -4.88
C ALA A 63 2.60 -18.13 -4.68
N GLY A 64 3.22 -17.34 -3.79
CA GLY A 64 4.63 -17.44 -3.45
C GLY A 64 5.00 -18.81 -2.89
N PHE A 65 4.16 -19.38 -2.01
CA PHE A 65 4.32 -20.74 -1.51
C PHE A 65 4.27 -21.77 -2.64
N ALA A 66 3.27 -21.71 -3.52
CA ALA A 66 3.14 -22.65 -4.64
C ALA A 66 4.34 -22.57 -5.60
N PHE A 67 4.80 -21.37 -5.96
CA PHE A 67 5.97 -21.19 -6.83
C PHE A 67 7.31 -21.57 -6.17
N ALA A 68 7.37 -21.61 -4.84
CA ALA A 68 8.58 -22.00 -4.11
C ALA A 68 8.65 -23.50 -3.87
N LYS A 69 7.53 -24.15 -3.51
CA LYS A 69 7.50 -25.50 -2.95
C LYS A 69 6.85 -26.57 -3.82
N TYR A 70 6.03 -26.18 -4.79
CA TYR A 70 5.43 -27.17 -5.69
C TYR A 70 6.24 -27.33 -6.98
N HIS A 71 6.22 -28.54 -7.50
CA HIS A 71 6.75 -28.87 -8.82
C HIS A 71 5.57 -29.12 -9.76
N PHE A 72 5.32 -28.19 -10.66
CA PHE A 72 4.33 -28.34 -11.73
C PHE A 72 4.93 -27.96 -13.07
N LYS A 73 4.38 -28.53 -14.14
CA LYS A 73 4.89 -28.33 -15.50
C LYS A 73 4.83 -26.85 -15.86
N GLY A 74 5.98 -26.26 -16.21
CA GLY A 74 6.08 -24.86 -16.62
C GLY A 74 6.22 -23.84 -15.49
N ARG A 75 6.35 -24.26 -14.22
CA ARG A 75 6.51 -23.37 -13.05
C ARG A 75 7.51 -22.24 -13.27
N ASP A 76 8.75 -22.57 -13.64
CA ASP A 76 9.82 -21.56 -13.74
C ASP A 76 9.62 -20.65 -14.96
N LYS A 77 9.05 -21.18 -16.06
CA LYS A 77 8.68 -20.36 -17.23
C LYS A 77 7.58 -19.35 -16.87
N LEU A 78 6.54 -19.80 -16.18
CA LEU A 78 5.44 -18.94 -15.74
C LEU A 78 5.94 -17.88 -14.75
N PHE A 79 6.80 -18.26 -13.81
CA PHE A 79 7.38 -17.32 -12.86
C PHE A 79 8.25 -16.28 -13.56
N ASN A 80 9.10 -16.69 -14.50
CA ASN A 80 9.93 -15.76 -15.28
C ASN A 80 9.08 -14.83 -16.17
N LEU A 81 7.97 -15.33 -16.73
CA LEU A 81 7.00 -14.52 -17.45
C LEU A 81 6.39 -13.45 -16.55
N LEU A 82 5.96 -13.81 -15.33
CA LEU A 82 5.49 -12.84 -14.34
C LEU A 82 6.57 -11.79 -14.07
N LEU A 83 7.81 -12.19 -13.79
CA LEU A 83 8.90 -11.23 -13.53
C LEU A 83 9.17 -10.28 -14.70
N SER A 84 9.08 -10.76 -15.93
CA SER A 84 9.24 -9.90 -17.11
C SER A 84 8.18 -8.78 -17.16
N GLY A 85 6.99 -9.03 -16.61
CA GLY A 85 5.93 -8.03 -16.49
C GLY A 85 6.30 -6.86 -15.58
N MET A 86 7.24 -7.02 -14.65
CA MET A 86 7.70 -5.91 -13.80
C MET A 86 8.53 -4.86 -14.56
N ILE A 87 9.03 -5.20 -15.76
CA ILE A 87 9.77 -4.26 -16.62
C ILE A 87 8.81 -3.25 -17.26
N VAL A 88 7.55 -3.65 -17.46
CA VAL A 88 6.53 -2.80 -18.08
C VAL A 88 6.09 -1.73 -17.06
N PRO A 89 6.20 -0.43 -17.38
CA PRO A 89 5.72 0.62 -16.49
C PRO A 89 4.21 0.52 -16.28
N ALA A 90 3.76 0.61 -15.03
CA ALA A 90 2.35 0.49 -14.68
C ALA A 90 1.45 1.49 -15.44
N GLN A 91 1.97 2.69 -15.73
CA GLN A 91 1.29 3.74 -16.47
C GLN A 91 0.90 3.32 -17.89
N VAL A 92 1.72 2.47 -18.54
CA VAL A 92 1.43 1.97 -19.90
C VAL A 92 0.23 1.02 -19.88
N THR A 93 0.11 0.21 -18.83
CA THR A 93 -1.01 -0.74 -18.65
C THR A 93 -2.28 -0.09 -18.09
N MET A 94 -2.20 1.15 -17.64
CA MET A 94 -3.27 1.81 -16.90
C MET A 94 -4.52 2.07 -17.77
N LEU A 95 -4.34 2.55 -18.99
CA LEU A 95 -5.46 2.79 -19.92
C LEU A 95 -6.18 1.48 -20.32
N PRO A 96 -5.47 0.42 -20.77
CA PRO A 96 -6.10 -0.88 -21.00
C PRO A 96 -6.86 -1.43 -19.79
N LEU A 97 -6.26 -1.33 -18.59
CA LEU A 97 -6.89 -1.76 -17.35
C LEU A 97 -8.17 -0.98 -17.04
N PHE A 98 -8.15 0.34 -17.21
CA PHE A 98 -9.35 1.17 -17.06
C PHE A 98 -10.45 0.76 -18.03
N LEU A 99 -10.13 0.55 -19.31
CA LEU A 99 -11.11 0.12 -20.31
C LEU A 99 -11.72 -1.24 -19.94
N MET A 100 -10.91 -2.18 -19.44
CA MET A 100 -11.39 -3.48 -18.97
C MET A 100 -12.33 -3.36 -17.77
N LEU A 101 -11.99 -2.54 -16.77
CA LEU A 101 -12.86 -2.36 -15.61
C LEU A 101 -14.12 -1.56 -15.95
N LYS A 102 -14.05 -0.68 -16.96
CA LYS A 102 -15.21 0.01 -17.52
C LYS A 102 -16.18 -0.98 -18.16
N THR A 103 -15.71 -1.94 -18.96
CA THR A 103 -16.58 -2.96 -19.55
C THR A 103 -17.16 -3.92 -18.51
N MET A 104 -16.44 -4.15 -17.41
CA MET A 104 -16.94 -4.93 -16.26
C MET A 104 -17.89 -4.14 -15.33
N GLY A 105 -18.06 -2.83 -15.52
CA GLY A 105 -18.91 -2.00 -14.66
C GLY A 105 -18.31 -1.65 -13.29
N PHE A 106 -16.99 -1.71 -13.15
CA PHE A 106 -16.28 -1.41 -11.89
C PHE A 106 -15.76 0.02 -11.78
N VAL A 107 -16.00 0.87 -12.79
CA VAL A 107 -15.69 2.30 -12.71
C VAL A 107 -16.52 2.95 -11.60
N ASN A 108 -15.90 3.86 -10.85
CA ASN A 108 -16.47 4.57 -9.71
C ASN A 108 -16.94 3.64 -8.57
N THR A 109 -16.22 2.53 -8.37
CA THR A 109 -16.46 1.59 -7.27
C THR A 109 -15.18 1.29 -6.51
N TYR A 110 -15.29 0.91 -5.23
CA TYR A 110 -14.14 0.43 -4.47
C TYR A 110 -13.53 -0.83 -5.07
N VAL A 111 -14.36 -1.69 -5.68
CA VAL A 111 -13.90 -2.91 -6.35
C VAL A 111 -12.92 -2.56 -7.48
N GLY A 112 -13.24 -1.55 -8.29
CA GLY A 112 -12.34 -1.06 -9.35
C GLY A 112 -11.01 -0.52 -8.81
N ALA A 113 -11.02 0.10 -7.63
CA ALA A 113 -9.80 0.54 -6.96
C ALA A 113 -8.99 -0.60 -6.32
N ILE A 114 -9.65 -1.67 -5.87
CA ILE A 114 -9.03 -2.77 -5.14
C ILE A 114 -8.40 -3.80 -6.09
N ILE A 115 -9.10 -4.19 -7.16
CA ILE A 115 -8.72 -5.31 -8.05
C ILE A 115 -7.25 -5.27 -8.49
N PRO A 116 -6.72 -4.13 -8.99
CA PRO A 116 -5.35 -4.09 -9.51
C PRO A 116 -4.29 -4.38 -8.46
N GLY A 117 -4.56 -4.07 -7.19
CA GLY A 117 -3.63 -4.29 -6.08
C GLY A 117 -3.72 -5.69 -5.44
N MET A 118 -4.74 -6.49 -5.78
CA MET A 118 -5.02 -7.77 -5.12
C MET A 118 -3.93 -8.83 -5.34
N ALA A 119 -3.18 -8.77 -6.45
CA ALA A 119 -2.12 -9.74 -6.73
C ALA A 119 -0.96 -9.02 -7.41
N SER A 120 0.12 -8.78 -6.66
CA SER A 120 1.28 -8.05 -7.17
C SER A 120 2.40 -9.01 -7.52
N ILE A 121 3.01 -8.82 -8.69
CA ILE A 121 4.15 -9.65 -9.13
C ILE A 121 5.30 -9.53 -8.13
N PHE A 122 5.56 -8.31 -7.64
CA PHE A 122 6.54 -8.07 -6.58
C PHE A 122 6.23 -8.85 -5.30
N GLY A 123 4.97 -8.84 -4.85
CA GLY A 123 4.58 -9.57 -3.65
C GLY A 123 4.74 -11.08 -3.79
N ILE A 124 4.35 -11.65 -4.93
CA ILE A 124 4.55 -13.08 -5.24
C ILE A 124 6.05 -13.41 -5.24
N PHE A 125 6.86 -12.59 -5.91
CA PHE A 125 8.32 -12.75 -5.93
C PHE A 125 8.91 -12.70 -4.53
N LEU A 126 8.57 -11.67 -3.75
CA LEU A 126 9.10 -11.45 -2.41
C LEU A 126 8.80 -12.63 -1.47
N ILE A 127 7.55 -13.10 -1.44
CA ILE A 127 7.20 -14.28 -0.65
C ILE A 127 7.93 -15.51 -1.17
N ARG A 128 7.96 -15.74 -2.48
CA ARG A 128 8.62 -16.92 -3.05
C ARG A 128 10.09 -16.99 -2.64
N GLN A 129 10.81 -15.86 -2.71
CA GLN A 129 12.22 -15.80 -2.31
C GLN A 129 12.41 -16.18 -0.83
N PHE A 130 11.54 -15.68 0.04
CA PHE A 130 11.59 -16.03 1.47
C PHE A 130 11.26 -17.50 1.72
N VAL A 131 10.20 -18.02 1.09
CA VAL A 131 9.73 -19.40 1.27
C VAL A 131 10.75 -20.41 0.75
N MET A 132 11.53 -20.10 -0.28
CA MET A 132 12.57 -21.00 -0.78
C MET A 132 13.63 -21.35 0.27
N ALA A 133 13.88 -20.47 1.26
CA ALA A 133 14.81 -20.73 2.36
C ALA A 133 14.24 -21.68 3.44
N ILE A 134 12.93 -21.92 3.48
CA ILE A 134 12.31 -22.83 4.44
C ILE A 134 12.69 -24.29 4.06
N PRO A 135 13.19 -25.14 4.96
CA PRO A 135 13.55 -26.51 4.62
C PRO A 135 12.35 -27.33 4.13
N ASP A 136 12.54 -28.10 3.05
CA ASP A 136 11.49 -28.97 2.49
C ASP A 136 11.11 -30.11 3.45
N SER A 137 12.04 -30.53 4.32
CA SER A 137 11.80 -31.56 5.34
C SER A 137 10.63 -31.25 6.27
N LEU A 138 10.35 -29.97 6.55
CA LEU A 138 9.18 -29.57 7.35
C LEU A 138 7.86 -29.86 6.63
N ILE A 139 7.84 -29.67 5.31
CA ILE A 139 6.67 -29.91 4.47
C ILE A 139 6.48 -31.41 4.28
N GLU A 140 7.56 -32.13 4.01
CA GLU A 140 7.56 -33.59 3.84
C GLU A 140 7.13 -34.32 5.10
N ALA A 141 7.65 -33.93 6.27
CA ALA A 141 7.22 -34.48 7.56
C ALA A 141 5.71 -34.29 7.78
N ALA A 142 5.20 -33.09 7.51
CA ALA A 142 3.77 -32.81 7.64
C ALA A 142 2.89 -33.59 6.66
N ARG A 143 3.40 -33.91 5.46
CA ARG A 143 2.71 -34.80 4.50
C ARG A 143 2.69 -36.25 4.99
N ILE A 144 3.79 -36.73 5.57
CA ILE A 144 3.86 -38.07 6.18
C ILE A 144 2.86 -38.19 7.34
N ASP A 145 2.70 -37.12 8.13
CA ASP A 145 1.68 -37.01 9.19
C ASP A 145 0.23 -36.84 8.66
N GLY A 146 0.00 -37.00 7.35
CA GLY A 146 -1.32 -36.91 6.73
C GLY A 146 -1.89 -35.49 6.63
N GLY A 147 -1.04 -34.46 6.74
CA GLY A 147 -1.44 -33.06 6.57
C GLY A 147 -1.83 -32.74 5.13
N SER A 148 -3.03 -32.17 4.93
CA SER A 148 -3.41 -31.61 3.63
C SER A 148 -2.58 -30.37 3.29
N GLU A 149 -2.41 -30.07 2.01
CA GLU A 149 -1.62 -28.91 1.55
C GLU A 149 -2.08 -27.57 2.17
N PHE A 150 -3.40 -27.36 2.31
CA PHE A 150 -3.91 -26.16 2.97
C PHE A 150 -3.59 -26.13 4.47
N LYS A 151 -3.60 -27.30 5.13
CA LYS A 151 -3.20 -27.42 6.55
C LYS A 151 -1.71 -27.12 6.72
N ILE A 152 -0.86 -27.64 5.83
CA ILE A 152 0.58 -27.35 5.80
C ILE A 152 0.82 -25.85 5.62
N TYR A 153 0.18 -25.25 4.61
CA TYR A 153 0.26 -23.81 4.36
C TYR A 153 -0.13 -22.99 5.60
N ARG A 154 -1.30 -23.26 6.18
CA ARG A 154 -1.82 -22.47 7.32
C ARG A 154 -1.04 -22.68 8.62
N THR A 155 -0.55 -23.88 8.87
CA THR A 155 0.03 -24.27 10.18
C THR A 155 1.54 -24.13 10.23
N ILE A 156 2.22 -24.29 9.09
CA ILE A 156 3.69 -24.27 9.02
C ILE A 156 4.16 -23.04 8.25
N ILE A 157 3.72 -22.90 7.00
CA ILE A 157 4.25 -21.87 6.11
C ILE A 157 3.85 -20.47 6.57
N LEU A 158 2.56 -20.26 6.86
CA LEU A 158 2.04 -18.95 7.22
C LEU A 158 2.67 -18.38 8.52
N PRO A 159 2.84 -19.16 9.61
CA PRO A 159 3.56 -18.68 10.81
C PRO A 159 5.04 -18.38 10.55
N LEU A 160 5.73 -19.20 9.77
CA LEU A 160 7.14 -18.96 9.41
C LEU A 160 7.30 -17.73 8.52
N CYS A 161 6.31 -17.45 7.67
CA CYS A 161 6.32 -16.28 6.79
C CYS A 161 5.89 -14.98 7.48
N ARG A 162 5.51 -14.98 8.77
CA ARG A 162 5.08 -13.76 9.48
C ARG A 162 6.00 -12.54 9.26
N PRO A 163 7.34 -12.65 9.30
CA PRO A 163 8.22 -11.51 9.05
C PRO A 163 8.06 -10.94 7.64
N ILE A 164 8.04 -11.80 6.62
CA ILE A 164 7.94 -11.35 5.23
C ILE A 164 6.53 -10.89 4.86
N LEU A 165 5.48 -11.50 5.45
CA LEU A 165 4.09 -11.06 5.30
C LEU A 165 3.88 -9.68 5.88
N PHE A 166 4.53 -9.38 7.01
CA PHE A 166 4.51 -8.06 7.60
C PHE A 166 5.14 -7.02 6.66
N THR A 167 6.32 -7.32 6.12
CA THR A 167 6.99 -6.47 5.12
C THR A 167 6.12 -6.23 3.89
N LEU A 168 5.53 -7.29 3.33
CA LEU A 168 4.61 -7.19 2.19
C LEU A 168 3.39 -6.34 2.53
N ALA A 169 2.73 -6.61 3.67
CA ALA A 169 1.54 -5.91 4.08
C ALA A 169 1.80 -4.40 4.21
N LEU A 170 2.94 -4.02 4.75
CA LEU A 170 3.29 -2.61 4.86
C LEU A 170 3.57 -1.97 3.51
N PHE A 171 4.37 -2.61 2.64
CA PHE A 171 4.63 -2.08 1.30
C PHE A 171 3.34 -1.93 0.50
N THR A 172 2.44 -2.92 0.57
CA THR A 172 1.14 -2.86 -0.07
C THR A 172 0.28 -1.74 0.53
N PHE A 173 0.18 -1.64 1.85
CA PHE A 173 -0.61 -0.59 2.49
C PHE A 173 -0.09 0.80 2.12
N MET A 174 1.22 1.03 2.23
CA MET A 174 1.83 2.31 1.88
C MET A 174 1.68 2.62 0.39
N GLY A 175 1.85 1.63 -0.48
CA GLY A 175 1.66 1.79 -1.92
C GLY A 175 0.24 2.22 -2.25
N THR A 176 -0.76 1.49 -1.76
CA THR A 176 -2.17 1.79 -2.01
C THR A 176 -2.63 3.06 -1.30
N TRP A 177 -2.13 3.32 -0.09
CA TRP A 177 -2.40 4.55 0.63
C TRP A 177 -1.89 5.75 -0.15
N ASN A 178 -0.64 5.74 -0.64
CA ASN A 178 -0.06 6.88 -1.35
C ASN A 178 -0.46 6.95 -2.83
N ASP A 179 -1.20 5.97 -3.35
CA ASP A 179 -1.59 5.97 -4.75
C ASP A 179 -2.55 7.11 -5.06
N PHE A 180 -2.12 7.95 -5.99
CA PHE A 180 -2.89 9.07 -6.50
C PHE A 180 -3.46 8.76 -7.87
N MET A 181 -2.69 8.11 -8.74
CA MET A 181 -2.97 8.07 -10.17
C MET A 181 -4.11 7.14 -10.51
N TRP A 182 -4.12 5.95 -9.93
CA TRP A 182 -5.19 5.00 -10.19
C TRP A 182 -6.54 5.46 -9.62
N PRO A 183 -6.63 5.89 -8.33
CA PRO A 183 -7.87 6.44 -7.79
C PRO A 183 -8.41 7.65 -8.56
N LEU A 184 -7.53 8.54 -9.04
CA LEU A 184 -7.94 9.71 -9.84
C LEU A 184 -8.69 9.31 -11.12
N ILE A 185 -8.32 8.19 -11.73
CA ILE A 185 -8.89 7.74 -13.00
C ILE A 185 -10.13 6.88 -12.79
N ILE A 186 -10.10 6.00 -11.79
CA ILE A 186 -11.18 5.03 -11.57
C ILE A 186 -12.33 5.61 -10.75
N MET A 187 -12.10 6.59 -9.87
CA MET A 187 -13.14 7.22 -9.04
C MET A 187 -13.61 8.52 -9.68
N THR A 188 -14.86 8.55 -10.15
CA THR A 188 -15.42 9.74 -10.80
C THR A 188 -16.18 10.64 -9.81
N ASP A 189 -16.80 10.04 -8.80
CA ASP A 189 -17.62 10.79 -7.84
C ASP A 189 -16.80 11.19 -6.62
N GLN A 190 -16.99 12.44 -6.18
CA GLN A 190 -16.28 12.97 -5.01
C GLN A 190 -16.50 12.12 -3.76
N SER A 191 -17.68 11.51 -3.58
CA SER A 191 -17.98 10.66 -2.42
C SER A 191 -17.10 9.39 -2.33
N ASN A 192 -16.46 9.00 -3.44
CA ASN A 192 -15.56 7.85 -3.57
C ASN A 192 -14.08 8.23 -3.61
N TYR A 193 -13.74 9.53 -3.56
CA TYR A 193 -12.35 9.96 -3.61
C TYR A 193 -11.54 9.43 -2.43
N THR A 194 -10.31 9.03 -2.72
CA THR A 194 -9.29 8.80 -1.70
C THR A 194 -8.79 10.15 -1.18
N LEU A 195 -8.17 10.14 0.00
CA LEU A 195 -7.54 11.32 0.62
C LEU A 195 -6.59 12.04 -0.34
N GLN A 196 -5.81 11.29 -1.11
CA GLN A 196 -4.83 11.77 -2.08
C GLN A 196 -5.52 12.54 -3.22
N VAL A 197 -6.61 11.98 -3.76
CA VAL A 197 -7.39 12.63 -4.83
C VAL A 197 -8.14 13.84 -4.29
N GLY A 198 -8.77 13.73 -3.13
CA GLY A 198 -9.52 14.83 -2.51
C GLY A 198 -8.65 16.02 -2.11
N LEU A 199 -7.40 15.78 -1.67
CA LEU A 199 -6.46 16.87 -1.41
C LEU A 199 -5.95 17.52 -2.70
N ALA A 200 -5.73 16.72 -3.76
CA ALA A 200 -5.30 17.24 -5.04
C ALA A 200 -6.37 18.11 -5.73
N SER A 201 -7.66 17.86 -5.49
CA SER A 201 -8.73 18.71 -6.04
C SER A 201 -8.70 20.14 -5.45
N LEU A 202 -8.21 20.33 -4.22
CA LEU A 202 -7.99 21.67 -3.66
C LEU A 202 -6.85 22.42 -4.36
N MET A 203 -5.82 21.71 -4.79
CA MET A 203 -4.65 22.31 -5.44
C MET A 203 -5.00 22.92 -6.81
N GLY A 204 -5.99 22.35 -7.51
CA GLY A 204 -6.47 22.87 -8.79
C GLY A 204 -7.30 24.15 -8.67
N GLU A 205 -7.97 24.36 -7.53
CA GLU A 205 -8.85 25.52 -7.28
C GLU A 205 -8.14 26.67 -6.55
N HIS A 206 -7.14 26.39 -5.71
CA HIS A 206 -6.51 27.36 -4.79
C HIS A 206 -4.98 27.28 -4.82
N VAL A 207 -4.37 27.61 -5.96
CA VAL A 207 -2.91 27.52 -6.24
C VAL A 207 -2.02 28.30 -5.23
N LEU A 208 -2.58 29.14 -4.36
CA LEU A 208 -1.84 30.08 -3.51
C LEU A 208 -1.83 29.77 -2.00
N ASP A 209 -2.57 28.78 -1.51
CA ASP A 209 -2.64 28.48 -0.07
C ASP A 209 -1.56 27.46 0.35
N LEU A 210 -0.29 27.90 0.41
CA LEU A 210 0.86 27.05 0.77
C LEU A 210 0.69 26.34 2.11
N GLU A 211 0.29 27.06 3.14
CA GLU A 211 0.11 26.53 4.50
C GLU A 211 -1.03 25.50 4.57
N LEU A 212 -2.10 25.71 3.78
CA LEU A 212 -3.19 24.75 3.62
C LEU A 212 -2.70 23.44 2.99
N MET A 213 -1.88 23.53 1.94
CA MET A 213 -1.27 22.36 1.32
C MET A 213 -0.32 21.62 2.27
N MET A 214 0.43 22.36 3.10
CA MET A 214 1.28 21.77 4.14
C MET A 214 0.44 21.03 5.18
N ALA A 215 -0.70 21.60 5.60
CA ALA A 215 -1.63 20.93 6.52
C ALA A 215 -2.20 19.64 5.91
N GLY A 216 -2.62 19.67 4.64
CA GLY A 216 -3.11 18.49 3.94
C GLY A 216 -2.06 17.38 3.85
N SER A 217 -0.81 17.76 3.59
CA SER A 217 0.31 16.84 3.54
C SER A 217 0.68 16.26 4.91
N VAL A 218 0.49 17.00 5.99
CA VAL A 218 0.65 16.44 7.35
C VAL A 218 -0.41 15.36 7.58
N VAL A 219 -1.67 15.61 7.21
CA VAL A 219 -2.76 14.63 7.37
C VAL A 219 -2.49 13.33 6.62
N THR A 220 -1.96 13.39 5.39
CA THR A 220 -1.65 12.18 4.61
C THR A 220 -0.53 11.33 5.20
N ILE A 221 0.43 11.96 5.91
CA ILE A 221 1.58 11.30 6.52
C ILE A 221 1.21 10.62 7.86
N ILE A 222 0.19 11.11 8.58
CA ILE A 222 -0.17 10.60 9.91
C ILE A 222 -0.32 9.06 9.94
N PRO A 223 -1.08 8.41 9.03
CA PRO A 223 -1.27 6.96 9.11
C PRO A 223 0.01 6.18 8.86
N VAL A 224 0.90 6.68 8.01
CA VAL A 224 2.22 6.08 7.77
C VAL A 224 3.08 6.17 9.03
N VAL A 225 3.09 7.32 9.71
CA VAL A 225 3.81 7.50 10.98
C VAL A 225 3.25 6.61 12.07
N VAL A 226 1.92 6.53 12.20
CA VAL A 226 1.26 5.64 13.18
C VAL A 226 1.64 4.19 12.93
N LEU A 227 1.56 3.71 11.68
CA LEU A 227 1.97 2.36 11.32
C LEU A 227 3.45 2.13 11.63
N PHE A 228 4.34 3.06 11.26
CA PHE A 228 5.75 2.96 11.59
C PHE A 228 5.98 2.85 13.11
N LEU A 229 5.34 3.70 13.92
CA LEU A 229 5.49 3.68 15.38
C LEU A 229 4.98 2.38 16.01
N LEU A 230 3.87 1.84 15.51
CA LEU A 230 3.31 0.57 15.96
C LEU A 230 4.22 -0.61 15.60
N PHE A 231 4.91 -0.53 14.46
CA PHE A 231 5.61 -1.67 13.89
C PHE A 231 7.14 -1.59 13.85
N GLN A 232 7.74 -0.48 14.24
CA GLN A 232 9.21 -0.27 14.28
C GLN A 232 9.95 -1.40 15.02
N ARG A 233 9.35 -1.99 16.06
CA ARG A 233 9.96 -3.10 16.82
C ARG A 233 10.04 -4.40 16.01
N HIS A 234 9.11 -4.63 15.07
CA HIS A 234 9.12 -5.79 14.18
C HIS A 234 10.10 -5.60 13.02
N TYR A 235 10.22 -4.36 12.51
CA TYR A 235 11.22 -3.97 11.52
C TYR A 235 12.64 -4.28 11.95
N VAL A 236 13.02 -3.84 13.16
CA VAL A 236 14.40 -3.99 13.67
C VAL A 236 14.76 -5.47 13.88
N ARG A 237 13.80 -6.32 14.28
CA ARG A 237 14.05 -7.76 14.44
C ARG A 237 14.17 -8.50 13.11
N GLY A 238 13.38 -8.16 12.10
CA GLY A 238 13.42 -8.82 10.79
C GLY A 238 14.72 -8.58 10.02
N ILE A 239 15.30 -7.39 10.12
CA ILE A 239 16.58 -7.04 9.47
C ILE A 239 17.76 -7.74 10.15
N MET A 240 17.71 -7.92 11.47
CA MET A 240 18.80 -8.53 12.25
C MET A 240 18.90 -10.05 12.07
N VAL A 241 17.80 -10.74 11.71
CA VAL A 241 17.83 -12.20 11.49
C VAL A 241 18.57 -12.59 10.20
N GLY A 242 18.67 -11.70 9.21
CA GLY A 242 19.48 -11.93 8.00
C GLY A 242 20.98 -11.60 8.18
N GLY A 243 21.36 -11.03 9.32
CA GLY A 243 22.74 -10.59 9.62
C GLY A 243 23.56 -11.57 10.46
N VAL A 244 22.94 -12.62 11.02
CA VAL A 244 23.67 -13.67 11.74
C VAL A 244 24.04 -14.74 10.72
N LYS A 245 25.19 -14.54 10.08
CA LYS A 245 25.93 -15.61 9.41
C LYS A 245 26.51 -16.52 10.49
N GLU A 246 26.15 -17.79 10.45
CA GLU A 246 27.09 -18.89 10.72
C GLU A 246 27.33 -19.64 9.40
#